data_AF-A0A7K2MCP3-F1
#
_entry.id   AF-A0A7K2MCP3-F1
#
_cell.length_a   1.000
_cell.length_b   1.000
_cell.length_c   1.000
_cell.angle_alpha   90.00
_cell.angle_beta   90.00
_cell.angle_gamma   90.00
#
_symmetry.space_group_name_H-M   'P 1'
#
loop_
_entity.id
_entity.type
_entity.pdbx_description
1 polymer ?
#
loop_
_entity_poly.entity_id
_entity_poly.type
_entity_poly.pdbx_seq_one_letter_code
_entity_poly.pdbx_strand_id
1 'polypeptide(L)'
;DYLDAFDEDDDVFAARPSGGPQRPDTAETAVASAVPPARNGADATADDTEPDGEPPVRGKAVVPKGRTFTGIAAAAVTTVLAVVVAGQVADGHSGARTQAAPGGAGDVRGTTAADGGASATPSPRAVTLTYAEKMDTKYPLSPALKGSGKFETVPGFAKAPGTGRKYTYRVDIEQGLGLEGQLFADAVQKTLNDHRSWAHGGARTFERISSGRPDFVITLASPGTTAAWCAKSGLDTTEDNVSCDSAATERVMINAYRWAQGSKTYGDAMYAYRQMLINHEVGHRLGYNHVTCQKDGALAPVMQQQTKFLDHDGIHCLPNAWPYPAS
;
A
#
# COMPACT_ATOMS: atom_id res chain seq x y z
N ASP A 1 -16.09 42.36 18.45
CA ASP A 1 -15.60 42.57 17.08
C ASP A 1 -14.20 42.05 16.93
N TYR A 2 -14.08 40.80 16.48
CA TYR A 2 -12.87 40.24 15.87
C TYR A 2 -13.30 39.01 15.06
N LEU A 3 -13.92 39.30 13.91
CA LEU A 3 -14.15 38.37 12.82
C LEU A 3 -13.43 38.97 11.61
N ASP A 4 -12.86 38.11 10.79
CA ASP A 4 -12.23 38.33 9.47
C ASP A 4 -10.74 38.01 9.43
N ALA A 5 -10.43 36.73 9.21
CA ALA A 5 -9.22 36.28 8.53
C ALA A 5 -9.34 34.81 8.12
N PHE A 6 -10.30 34.49 7.24
CA PHE A 6 -10.24 33.28 6.41
C PHE A 6 -10.96 33.57 5.09
N ASP A 7 -10.23 34.14 4.15
CA ASP A 7 -10.51 34.08 2.72
C ASP A 7 -9.14 34.14 2.03
N GLU A 8 -8.72 33.00 1.46
CA GLU A 8 -7.88 32.86 0.26
C GLU A 8 -7.44 31.39 0.16
N ASP A 9 -8.32 30.56 -0.41
CA ASP A 9 -7.97 29.28 -1.00
C ASP A 9 -7.17 29.52 -2.29
N ASP A 10 -5.84 29.62 -2.16
CA ASP A 10 -4.93 29.42 -3.28
C ASP A 10 -4.51 27.94 -3.30
N ASP A 11 -5.12 27.18 -4.22
CA ASP A 11 -4.75 25.79 -4.50
C ASP A 11 -3.36 25.73 -5.18
N VAL A 12 -2.33 25.60 -4.34
CA VAL A 12 -0.92 25.52 -4.76
C VAL A 12 -0.55 24.20 -5.45
N PHE A 13 -1.50 23.28 -5.65
CA PHE A 13 -1.26 21.94 -6.21
C PHE A 13 -1.83 21.74 -7.63
N ALA A 14 -2.44 22.77 -8.22
CA ALA A 14 -2.84 22.73 -9.63
C ALA A 14 -1.63 23.01 -10.55
N ALA A 15 -1.28 22.07 -11.42
CA ALA A 15 -0.31 22.30 -12.49
C ALA A 15 -0.83 23.40 -13.44
N ARG A 16 -0.07 24.51 -13.54
CA ARG A 16 -0.39 25.63 -14.44
C ARG A 16 -0.41 25.18 -15.91
N PRO A 17 -1.44 25.54 -16.70
CA PRO A 17 -1.40 25.35 -18.14
C PRO A 17 -0.48 26.40 -18.78
N SER A 18 0.44 25.93 -19.62
CA SER A 18 1.31 26.75 -20.46
C SER A 18 0.48 27.55 -21.47
N GLY A 19 0.50 28.87 -21.34
CA GLY A 19 -0.19 29.80 -22.24
C GLY A 19 0.43 29.86 -23.63
N GLY A 20 -0.41 29.68 -24.64
CA GLY A 20 -0.18 30.06 -26.04
C GLY A 20 -1.33 30.94 -26.53
N PRO A 21 -1.14 31.79 -27.56
CA PRO A 21 -1.94 33.00 -27.75
C PRO A 21 -3.33 32.73 -28.33
N GLN A 22 -4.33 33.39 -27.75
CA GLN A 22 -5.72 33.46 -28.18
C GLN A 22 -5.88 34.37 -29.42
N ARG A 23 -6.68 33.93 -30.39
CA ARG A 23 -7.29 34.75 -31.45
C ARG A 23 -8.81 34.55 -31.44
N PRO A 24 -9.64 35.56 -31.76
CA PRO A 24 -11.05 35.54 -31.41
C PRO A 24 -12.00 35.09 -32.54
N ASP A 25 -13.21 34.77 -32.08
CA ASP A 25 -14.54 34.76 -32.72
C ASP A 25 -14.89 33.69 -33.77
N THR A 26 -15.87 32.84 -33.43
CA THR A 26 -17.29 33.00 -33.82
C THR A 26 -18.10 31.74 -33.48
N ALA A 27 -19.37 31.94 -33.11
CA ALA A 27 -20.34 30.90 -32.82
C ALA A 27 -21.06 30.47 -34.10
N GLU A 28 -21.18 29.16 -34.34
CA GLU A 28 -22.35 28.58 -35.02
C GLU A 28 -22.48 27.07 -34.74
N THR A 29 -23.71 26.66 -34.43
CA THR A 29 -24.23 25.31 -34.24
C THR A 29 -24.25 24.49 -35.53
N ALA A 30 -23.86 23.21 -35.50
CA ALA A 30 -24.56 22.11 -36.21
C ALA A 30 -23.99 20.71 -35.89
N VAL A 31 -24.88 19.73 -35.97
CA VAL A 31 -24.79 18.30 -35.65
C VAL A 31 -24.25 17.50 -36.85
N ALA A 32 -23.46 16.44 -36.61
CA ALA A 32 -23.59 15.07 -37.20
C ALA A 32 -22.26 14.34 -37.48
N SER A 33 -22.33 13.02 -37.25
CA SER A 33 -21.32 11.96 -37.43
C SER A 33 -20.74 11.79 -38.84
N ALA A 34 -19.48 11.33 -38.93
CA ALA A 34 -19.04 10.10 -39.65
C ALA A 34 -17.55 10.15 -40.06
N VAL A 35 -16.91 8.98 -40.00
CA VAL A 35 -15.53 8.63 -40.41
C VAL A 35 -15.66 7.39 -41.35
N PRO A 36 -14.72 7.00 -42.26
CA PRO A 36 -13.62 7.65 -43.00
C PRO A 36 -13.77 7.41 -44.54
N PRO A 37 -12.72 7.54 -45.42
CA PRO A 37 -11.74 6.44 -45.61
C PRO A 37 -10.29 6.87 -45.95
N ALA A 38 -9.37 5.92 -45.78
CA ALA A 38 -7.98 5.95 -46.29
C ALA A 38 -7.90 5.42 -47.72
N ARG A 39 -6.97 5.94 -48.57
CA ARG A 39 -6.35 5.23 -49.70
C ARG A 39 -4.95 5.74 -50.03
N ASN A 40 -4.09 4.75 -50.32
CA ASN A 40 -2.71 4.82 -50.83
C ASN A 40 -2.62 5.35 -52.28
N GLY A 41 -1.42 5.77 -52.68
CA GLY A 41 -1.03 5.91 -54.09
C GLY A 41 0.44 6.31 -54.23
N ALA A 42 1.27 5.39 -54.70
CA ALA A 42 2.69 5.54 -54.99
C ALA A 42 2.92 5.78 -56.50
N ASP A 43 4.00 6.47 -56.86
CA ASP A 43 4.83 6.34 -58.08
C ASP A 43 6.03 7.30 -57.86
N ALA A 44 7.31 6.92 -57.81
CA ALA A 44 8.18 6.08 -58.65
C ALA A 44 8.58 6.74 -59.99
N THR A 45 9.77 7.36 -60.02
CA THR A 45 10.66 7.39 -61.20
C THR A 45 12.13 7.41 -60.76
N ALA A 46 12.90 6.46 -61.33
CA ALA A 46 14.36 6.30 -61.34
C ALA A 46 15.07 7.46 -62.10
N ASP A 47 16.38 7.66 -62.14
CA ASP A 47 17.48 6.69 -62.30
C ASP A 47 18.87 7.32 -62.05
N ASP A 48 19.83 6.45 -61.74
CA ASP A 48 21.28 6.41 -62.03
C ASP A 48 22.23 7.60 -61.76
N THR A 49 23.28 7.36 -60.94
CA THR A 49 24.69 7.14 -61.39
C THR A 49 25.70 7.42 -60.24
N GLU A 50 26.41 6.37 -59.79
CA GLU A 50 27.72 6.43 -59.09
C GLU A 50 28.86 6.28 -60.15
N PRO A 51 30.11 6.75 -59.95
CA PRO A 51 31.07 6.01 -59.10
C PRO A 51 32.23 6.79 -58.41
N ASP A 52 32.78 6.13 -57.37
CA ASP A 52 34.16 6.01 -56.87
C ASP A 52 35.17 7.19 -56.80
N GLY A 53 35.80 7.33 -55.61
CA GLY A 53 37.09 8.01 -55.43
C GLY A 53 37.51 8.25 -53.96
N GLU A 54 38.50 7.49 -53.49
CA GLU A 54 39.15 7.52 -52.15
C GLU A 54 39.95 8.82 -51.80
N PRO A 55 40.43 9.00 -50.54
CA PRO A 55 40.62 10.30 -49.86
C PRO A 55 42.08 10.80 -49.75
N PRO A 56 42.33 12.01 -49.19
CA PRO A 56 43.64 12.39 -48.68
C PRO A 56 43.71 12.54 -47.14
N VAL A 57 44.95 12.55 -46.66
CA VAL A 57 45.44 12.13 -45.34
C VAL A 57 46.01 13.30 -44.51
N ARG A 58 45.87 13.18 -43.18
CA ARG A 58 46.74 13.65 -42.06
C ARG A 58 46.74 15.11 -41.58
N GLY A 59 46.40 15.23 -40.29
CA GLY A 59 46.92 16.23 -39.36
C GLY A 59 46.87 15.70 -37.91
N LYS A 60 48.02 15.69 -37.23
CA LYS A 60 48.29 15.10 -35.89
C LYS A 60 47.64 15.90 -34.74
N ALA A 61 47.25 15.22 -33.64
CA ALA A 61 47.77 15.50 -32.28
C ALA A 61 47.10 14.65 -31.15
N VAL A 62 47.95 13.87 -30.48
CA VAL A 62 48.05 13.65 -29.01
C VAL A 62 46.94 12.88 -28.25
N VAL A 63 47.33 11.67 -27.86
CA VAL A 63 46.77 10.77 -26.84
C VAL A 63 47.22 11.22 -25.44
N PRO A 64 46.39 11.02 -24.40
CA PRO A 64 46.90 10.50 -23.14
C PRO A 64 46.26 9.16 -22.74
N LYS A 65 47.13 8.19 -22.44
CA LYS A 65 46.88 6.97 -21.64
C LYS A 65 46.26 7.42 -20.29
N GLY A 66 45.21 6.81 -19.76
CA GLY A 66 45.05 5.39 -19.48
C GLY A 66 45.28 5.16 -17.99
N ARG A 67 44.29 4.57 -17.30
CA ARG A 67 44.45 3.64 -16.17
C ARG A 67 43.08 3.18 -15.67
N THR A 68 42.61 2.09 -16.26
CA THR A 68 41.65 1.16 -15.68
C THR A 68 42.25 0.52 -14.43
N PHE A 69 41.63 0.74 -13.27
CA PHE A 69 41.83 -0.12 -12.11
C PHE A 69 40.64 -1.07 -12.01
N THR A 70 40.85 -2.27 -12.52
CA THR A 70 40.12 -3.48 -12.12
C THR A 70 40.57 -3.86 -10.71
N GLY A 71 39.61 -3.93 -9.79
CA GLY A 71 39.87 -4.32 -8.40
C GLY A 71 38.63 -4.97 -7.81
N ILE A 72 38.46 -6.26 -8.09
CA ILE A 72 37.49 -7.13 -7.43
C ILE A 72 37.99 -7.35 -6.00
N ALA A 73 37.31 -6.76 -5.02
CA ALA A 73 37.48 -7.12 -3.62
C ALA A 73 36.24 -7.90 -3.17
N ALA A 74 36.31 -9.22 -3.33
CA ALA A 74 35.40 -10.15 -2.70
C ALA A 74 35.77 -10.23 -1.20
N ALA A 75 34.95 -9.61 -0.34
CA ALA A 75 34.98 -9.88 1.09
C ALA A 75 33.75 -10.73 1.42
N ALA A 76 34.00 -12.02 1.64
CA ALA A 76 33.03 -12.99 2.12
C ALA A 76 32.57 -12.57 3.53
N VAL A 77 31.30 -12.19 3.67
CA VAL A 77 30.69 -12.02 4.98
C VAL A 77 30.18 -13.40 5.40
N THR A 78 30.91 -14.02 6.32
CA THR A 78 30.50 -15.26 6.98
C THR A 78 29.29 -15.00 7.87
N THR A 79 28.17 -15.62 7.53
CA THR A 79 26.97 -15.68 8.37
C THR A 79 27.20 -16.67 9.51
N VAL A 80 27.13 -16.18 10.75
CA VAL A 80 27.02 -17.04 11.94
C VAL A 80 25.53 -17.25 12.22
N LEU A 81 25.01 -18.40 11.81
CA LEU A 81 23.69 -18.90 12.19
C LEU A 81 23.81 -19.58 13.57
N ALA A 82 23.29 -18.92 14.61
CA ALA A 82 23.03 -19.58 15.90
C ALA A 82 21.64 -20.21 15.84
N VAL A 83 21.58 -21.52 15.59
CA VAL A 83 20.35 -22.31 15.71
C VAL A 83 20.22 -22.75 17.17
N VAL A 84 19.24 -22.19 17.89
CA VAL A 84 18.81 -22.74 19.19
C VAL A 84 17.67 -23.72 18.90
N VAL A 85 17.99 -25.01 18.86
CA VAL A 85 16.98 -26.08 18.89
C VAL A 85 16.73 -26.41 20.37
N ALA A 86 15.65 -25.90 20.94
CA ALA A 86 15.12 -26.41 22.20
C ALA A 86 14.16 -27.56 21.87
N GLY A 87 14.66 -28.79 21.98
CA GLY A 87 13.84 -29.99 21.94
C GLY A 87 13.16 -30.22 23.28
N GLN A 88 11.83 -30.35 23.28
CA GLN A 88 11.09 -31.02 24.34
C GLN A 88 10.18 -32.07 23.69
N VAL A 89 10.70 -33.30 23.62
CA VAL A 89 9.88 -34.51 23.45
C VAL A 89 9.54 -34.99 24.85
N ALA A 90 8.28 -34.82 25.24
CA ALA A 90 7.69 -35.54 26.36
C ALA A 90 6.90 -36.71 25.77
N ASP A 91 7.58 -37.83 25.53
CA ASP A 91 6.93 -39.12 25.29
C ASP A 91 6.42 -39.65 26.64
N GLY A 92 5.14 -39.38 26.92
CA GLY A 92 4.40 -40.17 27.89
C GLY A 92 3.68 -41.28 27.14
N HIS A 93 4.07 -42.55 27.35
CA HIS A 93 3.22 -43.75 27.19
C HIS A 93 3.95 -44.95 27.85
N SER A 94 3.92 -45.03 29.17
CA SER A 94 4.33 -46.23 29.90
C SER A 94 3.27 -47.32 29.72
N GLY A 95 3.61 -48.36 28.97
CA GLY A 95 2.78 -49.53 28.76
C GLY A 95 2.57 -50.33 30.04
N ALA A 96 1.30 -50.64 30.31
CA ALA A 96 0.90 -51.61 31.33
C ALA A 96 1.21 -53.04 30.87
N ARG A 97 1.72 -53.86 31.78
CA ARG A 97 1.29 -55.23 32.14
C ARG A 97 2.45 -56.05 32.68
N THR A 98 2.41 -56.40 33.97
CA THR A 98 2.61 -57.81 34.38
C THR A 98 2.08 -58.07 35.80
N GLN A 99 1.22 -59.09 35.86
CA GLN A 99 1.15 -60.18 36.85
C GLN A 99 0.72 -59.90 38.30
N ALA A 100 -0.36 -60.59 38.65
CA ALA A 100 -0.92 -60.79 39.98
C ALA A 100 -0.32 -62.04 40.67
N ALA A 101 -0.21 -62.00 42.00
CA ALA A 101 -0.62 -63.02 43.00
C ALA A 101 -0.10 -62.58 44.42
N PRO A 102 -0.49 -63.20 45.56
CA PRO A 102 -1.63 -62.73 46.36
C PRO A 102 -1.37 -62.61 47.88
N GLY A 103 -2.33 -62.00 48.60
CA GLY A 103 -2.72 -62.40 49.97
C GLY A 103 -2.06 -61.69 51.16
N GLY A 104 -2.88 -61.25 52.13
CA GLY A 104 -2.44 -60.93 53.49
C GLY A 104 -3.23 -59.79 54.15
N ALA A 105 -4.13 -60.13 55.06
CA ALA A 105 -4.88 -59.21 55.90
C ALA A 105 -4.02 -58.57 57.00
N GLY A 106 -4.36 -57.34 57.42
CA GLY A 106 -3.75 -56.69 58.58
C GLY A 106 -4.22 -55.24 58.75
N ASP A 107 -4.76 -54.96 59.93
CA ASP A 107 -5.52 -53.78 60.33
C ASP A 107 -4.61 -52.71 61.01
N VAL A 108 -5.17 -51.50 61.21
CA VAL A 108 -4.74 -50.43 62.16
C VAL A 108 -3.67 -49.38 61.78
N ARG A 109 -4.17 -48.19 61.39
CA ARG A 109 -3.91 -46.81 61.92
C ARG A 109 -2.48 -46.21 61.89
N GLY A 110 -2.33 -45.08 61.19
CA GLY A 110 -1.18 -44.16 61.36
C GLY A 110 -1.11 -42.96 60.42
N THR A 111 -1.89 -41.91 60.74
CA THR A 111 -1.56 -40.46 60.74
C THR A 111 -0.74 -39.82 59.58
N THR A 112 -1.42 -38.91 58.87
CA THR A 112 -0.96 -37.64 58.24
C THR A 112 0.22 -37.68 57.26
N ALA A 113 -0.10 -37.53 55.96
CA ALA A 113 0.80 -36.94 54.98
C ALA A 113 0.08 -35.78 54.28
N ALA A 114 0.73 -34.62 54.29
CA ALA A 114 0.22 -33.35 53.79
C ALA A 114 0.00 -33.39 52.27
N ASP A 115 -1.24 -33.22 51.83
CA ASP A 115 -1.55 -32.85 50.44
C ASP A 115 -1.19 -31.38 50.23
N GLY A 116 0.07 -31.16 49.86
CA GLY A 116 0.51 -29.92 49.22
C GLY A 116 -0.06 -29.87 47.81
N GLY A 117 -1.36 -29.59 47.71
CA GLY A 117 -2.02 -29.26 46.46
C GLY A 117 -1.42 -27.97 45.90
N ALA A 118 -0.38 -28.10 45.09
CA ALA A 118 0.13 -27.02 44.27
C ALA A 118 -0.96 -26.62 43.28
N SER A 119 -1.75 -25.62 43.69
CA SER A 119 -2.73 -24.97 42.84
C SER A 119 -1.96 -24.32 41.68
N ALA A 120 -1.90 -25.02 40.54
CA ALA A 120 -1.33 -24.48 39.32
C ALA A 120 -2.19 -23.29 38.88
N THR A 121 -1.72 -22.08 39.13
CA THR A 121 -2.32 -20.86 38.61
C THR A 121 -2.33 -20.96 37.08
N PRO A 122 -3.48 -20.80 36.41
CA PRO A 122 -3.50 -20.85 34.95
C PRO A 122 -2.68 -19.67 34.43
N SER A 123 -1.59 -19.96 33.72
CA SER A 123 -0.84 -18.94 32.96
C SER A 123 -1.82 -18.21 32.02
N PRO A 124 -1.76 -16.87 31.92
CA PRO A 124 -2.60 -16.13 31.00
C PRO A 124 -2.36 -16.65 29.57
N ARG A 125 -3.39 -17.21 28.93
CA ARG A 125 -3.31 -17.52 27.50
C ARG A 125 -3.26 -16.18 26.76
N ALA A 126 -2.22 -16.01 25.94
CA ALA A 126 -2.15 -14.90 24.99
C ALA A 126 -3.37 -14.98 24.07
N VAL A 127 -4.28 -14.02 24.19
CA VAL A 127 -5.47 -13.93 23.34
C VAL A 127 -5.00 -13.45 21.97
N THR A 128 -5.17 -14.26 20.93
CA THR A 128 -4.85 -13.85 19.56
C THR A 128 -6.03 -13.08 19.01
N LEU A 129 -5.81 -11.80 18.68
CA LEU A 129 -6.85 -10.95 18.08
C LEU A 129 -7.30 -11.50 16.71
N THR A 130 -8.61 -11.47 16.49
CA THR A 130 -9.22 -11.71 15.18
C THR A 130 -8.84 -10.62 14.18
N TYR A 131 -9.06 -10.86 12.88
CA TYR A 131 -8.82 -9.86 11.84
C TYR A 131 -9.58 -8.55 12.10
N ALA A 132 -10.85 -8.64 12.53
CA ALA A 132 -11.66 -7.46 12.80
C ALA A 132 -11.10 -6.64 13.97
N GLU A 133 -10.77 -7.30 15.08
CA GLU A 133 -10.14 -6.65 16.24
C GLU A 133 -8.79 -6.02 15.88
N LYS A 134 -7.97 -6.70 15.07
CA LYS A 134 -6.70 -6.13 14.56
C LYS A 134 -6.93 -4.90 13.69
N MET A 135 -7.95 -4.91 12.85
CA MET A 135 -8.33 -3.79 11.99
C MET A 135 -8.89 -2.59 12.79
N ASP A 136 -9.50 -2.83 13.95
CA ASP A 136 -9.94 -1.76 14.86
C ASP A 136 -8.86 -1.25 15.82
N THR A 137 -7.81 -2.05 16.06
CA THR A 137 -6.74 -1.69 17.01
C THR A 137 -5.91 -0.52 16.50
N LYS A 138 -5.75 0.52 17.35
CA LYS A 138 -4.77 1.60 17.17
C LYS A 138 -3.38 1.13 17.62
N TYR A 139 -2.36 1.52 16.86
CA TYR A 139 -0.96 1.20 17.18
C TYR A 139 -0.19 2.49 17.46
N PRO A 140 0.64 2.55 18.51
CA PRO A 140 1.45 3.74 18.78
C PRO A 140 2.44 3.95 17.62
N LEU A 141 2.32 5.10 16.95
CA LEU A 141 3.24 5.49 15.89
C LEU A 141 3.34 7.02 15.89
N SER A 142 4.56 7.54 15.84
CA SER A 142 4.77 8.99 15.86
C SER A 142 4.47 9.60 14.49
N PRO A 143 3.73 10.72 14.41
CA PRO A 143 3.57 11.46 13.15
C PRO A 143 4.89 12.03 12.63
N ALA A 144 5.91 12.16 13.48
CA ALA A 144 7.26 12.60 13.10
C ALA A 144 8.21 11.42 12.80
N LEU A 145 7.73 10.18 12.76
CA LEU A 145 8.57 9.02 12.51
C LEU A 145 9.24 9.11 11.13
N LYS A 146 10.57 9.04 11.13
CA LYS A 146 11.40 8.85 9.94
C LYS A 146 11.90 7.41 9.95
N GLY A 147 11.39 6.60 9.03
CA GLY A 147 11.76 5.19 8.91
C GLY A 147 13.07 4.99 8.16
N SER A 148 13.35 3.73 7.83
CA SER A 148 14.59 3.29 7.19
C SER A 148 14.71 3.66 5.70
N GLY A 149 13.59 3.97 5.03
CA GLY A 149 13.46 4.10 3.59
C GLY A 149 13.60 2.79 2.82
N LYS A 150 13.78 1.65 3.52
CA LYS A 150 13.96 0.32 2.92
C LYS A 150 12.65 -0.45 2.97
N PHE A 151 12.25 -0.99 1.83
CA PHE A 151 11.00 -1.74 1.70
C PHE A 151 11.25 -3.24 1.59
N GLU A 152 10.38 -4.01 2.23
CA GLU A 152 10.26 -5.45 2.08
C GLU A 152 8.91 -5.79 1.47
N THR A 153 8.93 -6.71 0.50
CA THR A 153 7.68 -7.26 -0.04
C THR A 153 7.05 -8.19 0.97
N VAL A 154 5.77 -7.96 1.26
CA VAL A 154 4.97 -8.85 2.09
C VAL A 154 4.74 -10.16 1.32
N PRO A 155 5.24 -11.31 1.80
CA PRO A 155 5.17 -12.57 1.06
C PRO A 155 3.72 -13.04 0.91
N GLY A 156 3.42 -13.72 -0.19
CA GLY A 156 2.14 -14.39 -0.42
C GLY A 156 1.46 -13.98 -1.72
N PHE A 157 0.48 -14.80 -2.12
CA PHE A 157 -0.31 -14.62 -3.33
C PHE A 157 -1.80 -14.68 -2.96
N ALA A 158 -2.60 -13.79 -3.54
CA ALA A 158 -4.06 -13.83 -3.40
C ALA A 158 -4.72 -13.63 -4.77
N LYS A 159 -5.33 -14.71 -5.27
CA LYS A 159 -6.00 -14.71 -6.58
C LYS A 159 -7.15 -13.70 -6.58
N ALA A 160 -7.25 -12.95 -7.68
CA ALA A 160 -8.41 -12.12 -7.97
C ALA A 160 -9.71 -12.97 -8.01
N PRO A 161 -10.76 -12.62 -7.26
CA PRO A 161 -12.00 -13.41 -7.22
C PRO A 161 -12.91 -13.18 -8.44
N GLY A 162 -12.75 -12.05 -9.14
CA GLY A 162 -13.61 -11.66 -10.26
C GLY A 162 -13.03 -11.97 -11.64
N THR A 163 -13.85 -11.76 -12.66
CA THR A 163 -13.48 -11.91 -14.09
C THR A 163 -13.38 -10.57 -14.82
N GLY A 164 -13.53 -9.45 -14.11
CA GLY A 164 -13.38 -8.10 -14.65
C GLY A 164 -11.95 -7.77 -15.07
N ARG A 165 -11.68 -6.52 -15.41
CA ARG A 165 -10.31 -6.08 -15.72
C ARG A 165 -9.41 -6.36 -14.52
N LYS A 166 -8.44 -7.26 -14.71
CA LYS A 166 -7.50 -7.66 -13.67
C LYS A 166 -6.41 -6.60 -13.48
N TYR A 167 -6.19 -6.22 -12.24
CA TYR A 167 -5.02 -5.47 -11.80
C TYR A 167 -4.20 -6.33 -10.86
N THR A 168 -2.92 -6.47 -11.16
CA THR A 168 -1.94 -7.13 -10.31
C THR A 168 -1.26 -6.08 -9.44
N TYR A 169 -1.13 -6.35 -8.15
CA TYR A 169 -0.44 -5.45 -7.25
C TYR A 169 0.47 -6.21 -6.29
N ARG A 170 1.54 -5.54 -5.86
CA ARG A 170 2.41 -6.00 -4.78
C ARG A 170 2.18 -5.16 -3.54
N VAL A 171 2.35 -5.77 -2.37
CA VAL A 171 2.35 -5.05 -1.09
C VAL A 171 3.77 -4.99 -0.56
N ASP A 172 4.26 -3.78 -0.33
CA ASP A 172 5.54 -3.52 0.31
C ASP A 172 5.31 -2.84 1.66
N ILE A 173 6.16 -3.13 2.64
CA ILE A 173 6.18 -2.47 3.95
C ILE A 173 7.57 -1.94 4.25
N GLU A 174 7.66 -0.75 4.83
CA GLU A 174 8.94 -0.22 5.30
C GLU A 174 9.46 -1.00 6.51
N GLN A 175 10.75 -1.34 6.48
CA GLN A 175 11.42 -2.01 7.59
C GLN A 175 11.40 -1.14 8.85
N GLY A 176 11.06 -1.76 9.98
CA GLY A 176 11.13 -1.14 11.31
C GLY A 176 9.88 -0.37 11.76
N LEU A 177 8.75 -0.48 11.05
CA LEU A 177 7.51 0.20 11.45
C LEU A 177 6.85 -0.37 12.72
N GLY A 178 7.15 -1.61 13.10
CA GLY A 178 6.44 -2.29 14.19
C GLY A 178 4.98 -2.60 13.87
N LEU A 179 4.61 -2.62 12.58
CA LEU A 179 3.26 -2.92 12.09
C LEU A 179 3.24 -4.26 11.36
N GLU A 180 2.11 -4.97 11.44
CA GLU A 180 1.93 -6.27 10.79
C GLU A 180 1.70 -6.13 9.27
N GLY A 181 2.73 -6.41 8.47
CA GLY A 181 2.62 -6.35 7.00
C GLY A 181 1.56 -7.29 6.41
N GLN A 182 1.36 -8.48 7.01
CA GLN A 182 0.31 -9.41 6.55
C GLN A 182 -1.09 -8.87 6.83
N LEU A 183 -1.33 -8.22 7.97
CA LEU A 183 -2.61 -7.55 8.26
C LEU A 183 -2.91 -6.49 7.21
N PHE A 184 -1.92 -5.65 6.90
CA PHE A 184 -2.06 -4.62 5.86
C PHE A 184 -2.37 -5.23 4.49
N ALA A 185 -1.64 -6.28 4.10
CA ALA A 185 -1.83 -6.91 2.81
C ALA A 185 -3.19 -7.64 2.68
N ASP A 186 -3.68 -8.22 3.77
CA ASP A 186 -5.04 -8.81 3.85
C ASP A 186 -6.12 -7.73 3.77
N ALA A 187 -5.92 -6.60 4.45
CA ALA A 187 -6.85 -5.47 4.41
C ALA A 187 -6.96 -4.89 3.00
N VAL A 188 -5.84 -4.75 2.29
CA VAL A 188 -5.84 -4.32 0.89
C VAL A 188 -6.62 -5.30 0.01
N GLN A 189 -6.33 -6.60 0.10
CA GLN A 189 -6.99 -7.61 -0.74
C GLN A 189 -8.50 -7.65 -0.50
N LYS A 190 -8.93 -7.66 0.77
CA LYS A 190 -10.34 -7.70 1.17
C LYS A 190 -11.07 -6.42 0.79
N THR A 191 -10.44 -5.27 0.96
CA THR A 191 -11.07 -3.97 0.68
C THR A 191 -11.27 -3.78 -0.82
N LEU A 192 -10.24 -3.97 -1.64
CA LEU A 192 -10.31 -3.69 -3.08
C LEU A 192 -11.26 -4.62 -3.84
N ASN A 193 -11.45 -5.85 -3.35
CA ASN A 193 -12.35 -6.82 -3.94
C ASN A 193 -13.73 -6.90 -3.23
N ASP A 194 -14.01 -6.02 -2.28
CA ASP A 194 -15.36 -5.86 -1.72
C ASP A 194 -16.31 -5.37 -2.83
N HIS A 195 -17.54 -5.88 -2.86
CA HIS A 195 -18.57 -5.46 -3.81
C HIS A 195 -18.90 -3.96 -3.76
N ARG A 196 -18.56 -3.26 -2.68
CA ARG A 196 -18.71 -1.80 -2.53
C ARG A 196 -17.49 -1.01 -3.00
N SER A 197 -16.38 -1.68 -3.28
CA SER A 197 -15.11 -1.08 -3.73
C SER A 197 -15.03 -0.99 -5.26
N TRP A 198 -13.84 -0.71 -5.79
CA TRP A 198 -13.56 -0.55 -7.21
C TRP A 198 -13.81 -1.82 -8.05
N ALA A 199 -13.94 -2.98 -7.41
CA ALA A 199 -14.39 -4.24 -8.02
C ALA A 199 -15.91 -4.33 -8.22
N HIS A 200 -16.68 -3.32 -7.78
CA HIS A 200 -18.15 -3.28 -7.90
C HIS A 200 -18.63 -3.64 -9.32
N GLY A 201 -19.74 -4.40 -9.37
CA GLY A 201 -20.36 -4.83 -10.63
C GLY A 201 -19.50 -5.75 -11.49
N GLY A 202 -18.39 -6.28 -10.97
CA GLY A 202 -17.46 -7.10 -11.74
C GLY A 202 -16.64 -6.31 -12.77
N ALA A 203 -16.59 -4.97 -12.66
CA ALA A 203 -15.86 -4.12 -13.61
C ALA A 203 -14.33 -4.34 -13.53
N ARG A 204 -13.83 -4.59 -12.32
CA ARG A 204 -12.39 -4.79 -12.01
C ARG A 204 -12.21 -5.95 -11.04
N THR A 205 -11.00 -6.47 -10.95
CA THR A 205 -10.60 -7.44 -9.94
C THR A 205 -9.12 -7.26 -9.58
N PHE A 206 -8.76 -7.46 -8.31
CA PHE A 206 -7.41 -7.20 -7.82
C PHE A 206 -6.73 -8.49 -7.34
N GLU A 207 -5.56 -8.77 -7.88
CA GLU A 207 -4.74 -9.95 -7.59
C GLU A 207 -3.43 -9.53 -6.92
N ARG A 208 -3.18 -10.03 -5.71
CA ARG A 208 -1.93 -9.80 -5.00
C ARG A 208 -0.87 -10.78 -5.47
N ILE A 209 0.28 -10.24 -5.88
CA ILE A 209 1.49 -11.01 -6.20
C ILE A 209 2.64 -10.55 -5.30
N SER A 210 3.57 -11.46 -4.97
CA SER A 210 4.80 -11.14 -4.21
C SER A 210 6.07 -11.28 -5.06
N SER A 211 5.95 -11.62 -6.33
CA SER A 211 7.06 -11.80 -7.28
C SER A 211 6.63 -11.42 -8.69
N GLY A 212 7.57 -11.07 -9.54
CA GLY A 212 7.29 -10.56 -10.89
C GLY A 212 6.99 -9.06 -10.88
N ARG A 213 6.49 -8.55 -12.01
CA ARG A 213 6.20 -7.13 -12.21
C ARG A 213 4.69 -6.87 -12.05
N PRO A 214 4.25 -6.20 -10.98
CA PRO A 214 2.85 -5.83 -10.81
C PRO A 214 2.50 -4.61 -11.68
N ASP A 215 1.20 -4.31 -11.81
CA ASP A 215 0.73 -3.05 -12.41
C ASP A 215 1.02 -1.86 -11.48
N PHE A 216 1.00 -2.09 -10.16
CA PHE A 216 1.38 -1.09 -9.16
C PHE A 216 1.77 -1.72 -7.81
N VAL A 217 2.35 -0.93 -6.91
CA VAL A 217 2.80 -1.36 -5.59
C VAL A 217 2.11 -0.52 -4.52
N ILE A 218 1.41 -1.17 -3.59
CA ILE A 218 0.82 -0.50 -2.43
C ILE A 218 1.82 -0.60 -1.28
N THR A 219 2.27 0.55 -0.77
CA THR A 219 3.41 0.64 0.15
C THR A 219 2.98 1.24 1.47
N LEU A 220 3.18 0.52 2.59
CA LEU A 220 3.01 1.08 3.93
C LEU A 220 4.35 1.65 4.41
N ALA A 221 4.42 2.96 4.65
CA ALA A 221 5.66 3.64 4.99
C ALA A 221 5.47 4.68 6.10
N SER A 222 6.51 4.94 6.88
CA SER A 222 6.59 6.01 7.86
C SER A 222 6.23 7.37 7.24
N PRO A 223 5.77 8.34 8.05
CA PRO A 223 5.52 9.70 7.59
C PRO A 223 6.65 10.32 6.77
N GLY A 224 7.89 10.25 7.27
CA GLY A 224 9.04 10.82 6.57
C GLY A 224 9.31 10.16 5.21
N THR A 225 9.20 8.83 5.14
CA THR A 225 9.38 8.11 3.87
C THR A 225 8.22 8.37 2.91
N THR A 226 6.98 8.44 3.43
CA THR A 226 5.80 8.78 2.62
C THR A 226 5.96 10.16 1.98
N ALA A 227 6.32 11.19 2.76
CA ALA A 227 6.56 12.53 2.24
C ALA A 227 7.65 12.56 1.15
N ALA A 228 8.76 11.85 1.36
CA ALA A 228 9.84 11.77 0.38
C ALA A 228 9.40 11.11 -0.94
N TRP A 229 8.48 10.14 -0.90
CA TRP A 229 7.93 9.52 -2.10
C TRP A 229 6.83 10.35 -2.75
N CYS A 230 5.95 10.98 -1.97
CA CYS A 230 4.92 11.88 -2.49
C CYS A 230 5.53 13.10 -3.21
N ALA A 231 6.64 13.64 -2.69
CA ALA A 231 7.37 14.74 -3.31
C ALA A 231 7.89 14.43 -4.73
N LYS A 232 8.14 13.15 -5.06
CA LYS A 232 8.51 12.73 -6.43
C LYS A 232 7.41 13.00 -7.45
N SER A 233 6.18 13.15 -6.98
CA SER A 233 5.00 13.50 -7.78
C SER A 233 4.51 14.92 -7.51
N GLY A 234 5.34 15.78 -6.89
CA GLY A 234 5.01 17.18 -6.60
C GLY A 234 4.06 17.40 -5.42
N LEU A 235 3.83 16.37 -4.60
CA LEU A 235 2.90 16.43 -3.47
C LEU A 235 3.66 16.63 -2.16
N ASP A 236 3.25 17.62 -1.36
CA ASP A 236 3.75 17.83 0.00
C ASP A 236 2.76 17.26 1.02
N THR A 237 3.23 16.31 1.83
CA THR A 237 2.44 15.66 2.88
C THR A 237 3.10 15.78 4.26
N THR A 238 4.08 16.68 4.42
CA THR A 238 4.90 16.79 5.63
C THR A 238 4.11 17.29 6.84
N GLU A 239 3.20 18.23 6.63
CA GLU A 239 2.33 18.79 7.67
C GLU A 239 1.13 17.89 7.96
N ASP A 240 0.34 17.59 6.92
CA ASP A 240 -0.92 16.87 7.08
C ASP A 240 -0.77 15.37 7.33
N ASN A 241 0.43 14.81 7.12
CA ASN A 241 0.69 13.38 7.27
C ASN A 241 -0.34 12.51 6.53
N VAL A 242 -0.66 12.87 5.28
CA VAL A 242 -1.60 12.11 4.45
C VAL A 242 -0.89 11.03 3.64
N SER A 243 -1.68 10.13 3.07
CA SER A 243 -1.24 9.17 2.06
C SER A 243 -1.28 9.84 0.69
N CYS A 244 -0.69 9.20 -0.33
CA CYS A 244 -0.74 9.72 -1.70
C CYS A 244 -0.59 8.60 -2.74
N ASP A 245 -1.11 8.85 -3.94
CA ASP A 245 -0.59 8.18 -5.12
C ASP A 245 0.68 8.89 -5.61
N SER A 246 1.85 8.26 -5.47
CA SER A 246 3.09 8.77 -6.06
C SER A 246 3.10 8.42 -7.55
N ALA A 247 2.22 9.06 -8.32
CA ALA A 247 1.89 8.77 -9.71
C ALA A 247 3.07 8.84 -10.69
N ALA A 248 4.14 9.58 -10.36
CA ALA A 248 5.40 9.56 -11.11
C ALA A 248 6.21 8.25 -10.90
N THR A 249 5.69 7.33 -10.08
CA THR A 249 6.31 6.04 -9.72
C THR A 249 5.26 4.92 -9.74
N GLU A 250 5.71 3.68 -9.56
CA GLU A 250 4.79 2.54 -9.42
C GLU A 250 4.02 2.51 -8.08
N ARG A 251 4.28 3.42 -7.15
CA ARG A 251 3.85 3.28 -5.74
C ARG A 251 2.64 4.12 -5.34
N VAL A 252 1.65 3.45 -4.77
CA VAL A 252 0.60 4.03 -3.94
C VAL A 252 1.09 4.00 -2.50
N MET A 253 1.30 5.17 -1.91
CA MET A 253 1.92 5.33 -0.58
C MET A 253 0.84 5.48 0.48
N ILE A 254 0.79 4.53 1.42
CA ILE A 254 -0.03 4.59 2.62
C ILE A 254 0.84 5.07 3.79
N ASN A 255 0.47 6.21 4.36
CA ASN A 255 1.12 6.78 5.53
C ASN A 255 0.85 5.92 6.77
N ALA A 256 1.90 5.34 7.35
CA ALA A 256 1.83 4.42 8.47
C ALA A 256 1.26 5.07 9.74
N TYR A 257 1.42 6.38 9.93
CA TYR A 257 0.79 7.08 11.05
C TYR A 257 -0.72 7.05 10.91
N ARG A 258 -1.23 7.34 9.71
CA ARG A 258 -2.67 7.27 9.42
C ARG A 258 -3.20 5.86 9.53
N TRP A 259 -2.49 4.87 9.00
CA TRP A 259 -2.84 3.47 9.20
C TRP A 259 -2.92 3.08 10.69
N ALA A 260 -1.98 3.57 11.51
CA ALA A 260 -1.85 3.19 12.91
C ALA A 260 -2.83 3.93 13.84
N GLN A 261 -3.12 5.21 13.57
CA GLN A 261 -3.83 6.11 14.50
C GLN A 261 -5.14 6.67 13.95
N GLY A 262 -5.39 6.55 12.64
CA GLY A 262 -6.60 7.04 12.00
C GLY A 262 -6.58 8.54 11.68
N SER A 263 -7.79 9.11 11.59
CA SER A 263 -8.03 10.55 11.48
C SER A 263 -9.06 11.00 12.51
N LYS A 264 -9.05 12.30 12.84
CA LYS A 264 -10.04 12.89 13.74
C LYS A 264 -11.47 12.73 13.20
N THR A 265 -11.63 12.84 11.88
CA THR A 265 -12.91 12.71 11.17
C THR A 265 -13.57 11.35 11.29
N TYR A 266 -12.81 10.29 11.61
CA TYR A 266 -13.33 8.93 11.83
C TYR A 266 -13.41 8.55 13.32
N GLY A 267 -12.90 9.38 14.24
CA GLY A 267 -12.88 9.08 15.68
C GLY A 267 -12.21 7.74 16.01
N ASP A 268 -13.00 6.80 16.54
CA ASP A 268 -12.54 5.46 16.89
C ASP A 268 -12.88 4.39 15.83
N ALA A 269 -13.50 4.78 14.70
CA ALA A 269 -13.87 3.88 13.61
C ALA A 269 -12.66 3.49 12.73
N MET A 270 -11.64 2.88 13.34
CA MET A 270 -10.37 2.52 12.70
C MET A 270 -10.52 1.55 11.54
N TYR A 271 -11.38 0.52 11.68
CA TYR A 271 -11.62 -0.42 10.59
C TYR A 271 -12.14 0.30 9.35
N ALA A 272 -13.17 1.14 9.50
CA ALA A 272 -13.73 1.90 8.39
C ALA A 272 -12.72 2.88 7.80
N TYR A 273 -11.94 3.57 8.64
CA TYR A 273 -10.90 4.50 8.19
C TYR A 273 -9.84 3.81 7.33
N ARG A 274 -9.36 2.64 7.75
CA ARG A 274 -8.35 1.87 7.01
C ARG A 274 -8.86 1.43 5.64
N GLN A 275 -10.14 1.08 5.55
CA GLN A 275 -10.79 0.77 4.28
C GLN A 275 -10.91 2.00 3.38
N MET A 276 -11.34 3.13 3.95
CA MET A 276 -11.40 4.41 3.23
C MET A 276 -10.04 4.78 2.66
N LEU A 277 -8.99 4.72 3.48
CA LEU A 277 -7.62 5.07 3.10
C LEU A 277 -7.15 4.23 1.91
N ILE A 278 -7.37 2.91 1.94
CA ILE A 278 -7.02 2.02 0.82
C ILE A 278 -7.82 2.39 -0.44
N ASN A 279 -9.14 2.59 -0.32
CA ASN A 279 -9.98 2.90 -1.47
C ASN A 279 -9.65 4.27 -2.08
N HIS A 280 -9.37 5.28 -1.26
CA HIS A 280 -9.03 6.63 -1.70
C HIS A 280 -7.74 6.63 -2.52
N GLU A 281 -6.65 6.07 -1.97
CA GLU A 281 -5.37 6.10 -2.66
C GLU A 281 -5.33 5.23 -3.91
N VAL A 282 -6.02 4.08 -3.90
CA VAL A 282 -6.15 3.27 -5.11
C VAL A 282 -7.12 3.91 -6.11
N GLY A 283 -8.06 4.74 -5.65
CA GLY A 283 -8.90 5.57 -6.52
C GLY A 283 -8.07 6.52 -7.38
N HIS A 284 -7.11 7.23 -6.77
CA HIS A 284 -6.14 8.07 -7.51
C HIS A 284 -5.39 7.25 -8.55
N ARG A 285 -4.86 6.08 -8.16
CA ARG A 285 -4.15 5.18 -9.08
C ARG A 285 -5.01 4.71 -10.26
N LEU A 286 -6.32 4.60 -10.06
CA LEU A 286 -7.29 4.24 -11.10
C LEU A 286 -7.77 5.44 -11.93
N GLY A 287 -7.29 6.66 -11.63
CA GLY A 287 -7.57 7.88 -12.37
C GLY A 287 -8.75 8.70 -11.82
N TYR A 288 -9.19 8.46 -10.59
CA TYR A 288 -10.22 9.27 -9.95
C TYR A 288 -9.58 10.43 -9.19
N ASN A 289 -10.01 11.66 -9.48
CA ASN A 289 -9.58 12.85 -8.76
C ASN A 289 -10.41 13.06 -7.48
N HIS A 290 -9.98 14.00 -6.65
CA HIS A 290 -10.79 14.44 -5.53
C HIS A 290 -12.13 14.99 -5.98
N VAL A 291 -13.15 14.73 -5.16
CA VAL A 291 -14.47 15.35 -5.25
C VAL A 291 -14.91 15.74 -3.85
N THR A 292 -15.80 16.71 -3.75
CA THR A 292 -16.29 17.19 -2.46
C THR A 292 -17.76 16.86 -2.32
N CYS A 293 -18.19 16.44 -1.14
CA CYS A 293 -19.58 16.23 -0.81
C CYS A 293 -20.38 17.51 -1.02
N GLN A 294 -21.63 17.38 -1.49
CA GLN A 294 -22.45 18.54 -1.87
C GLN A 294 -23.76 18.62 -1.08
N LYS A 295 -23.98 17.70 -0.14
CA LYS A 295 -25.25 17.56 0.55
C LYS A 295 -25.05 17.27 2.03
N ASP A 296 -25.60 18.15 2.85
CA ASP A 296 -25.60 18.00 4.30
C ASP A 296 -26.27 16.67 4.73
N GLY A 297 -25.61 15.98 5.65
CA GLY A 297 -25.99 14.67 6.16
C GLY A 297 -25.78 13.50 5.19
N ALA A 298 -25.28 13.72 3.97
CA ALA A 298 -24.96 12.64 3.03
C ALA A 298 -23.64 11.95 3.40
N LEU A 299 -23.43 10.73 2.90
CA LEU A 299 -22.12 10.10 2.95
C LEU A 299 -21.13 10.94 2.10
N ALA A 300 -19.93 11.16 2.61
CA ALA A 300 -18.88 11.76 1.80
C ALA A 300 -18.53 10.81 0.63
N PRO A 301 -18.27 11.32 -0.59
CA PRO A 301 -17.68 10.49 -1.63
C PRO A 301 -16.34 9.92 -1.13
N VAL A 302 -15.99 8.67 -1.48
CA VAL A 302 -14.70 8.07 -1.03
C VAL A 302 -13.48 8.87 -1.49
N MET A 303 -13.62 9.59 -2.61
CA MET A 303 -12.59 10.46 -3.17
C MET A 303 -12.59 11.87 -2.55
N GLN A 304 -13.44 12.17 -1.58
CA GLN A 304 -13.24 13.34 -0.73
C GLN A 304 -12.01 13.13 0.15
N GLN A 305 -11.30 14.22 0.47
CA GLN A 305 -10.18 14.22 1.41
C GLN A 305 -10.66 14.02 2.86
N GLN A 306 -11.36 12.92 3.13
CA GLN A 306 -12.03 12.66 4.40
C GLN A 306 -11.05 12.56 5.58
N THR A 307 -9.78 12.24 5.34
CA THR A 307 -8.71 12.32 6.37
C THR A 307 -8.54 13.74 6.92
N LYS A 308 -8.76 14.75 6.07
CA LYS A 308 -8.62 16.18 6.40
C LYS A 308 -9.92 16.75 6.93
N PHE A 309 -11.03 16.56 6.20
CA PHE A 309 -12.30 17.21 6.54
C PHE A 309 -13.53 16.41 6.11
N LEU A 310 -14.61 16.62 6.85
CA LEU A 310 -15.98 16.18 6.54
C LEU A 310 -16.97 17.35 6.53
N ASP A 311 -16.59 18.44 7.19
CA ASP A 311 -17.30 19.71 7.22
C ASP A 311 -16.62 20.70 6.26
N HIS A 312 -17.41 21.35 5.40
CA HIS A 312 -16.98 22.49 4.57
C HIS A 312 -18.23 23.28 4.16
N ASP A 313 -18.13 24.60 3.95
CA ASP A 313 -19.22 25.43 3.39
C ASP A 313 -20.60 25.28 4.08
N GLY A 314 -20.61 25.00 5.39
CA GLY A 314 -21.85 24.75 6.15
C GLY A 314 -22.51 23.39 5.87
N ILE A 315 -21.84 22.50 5.16
CA ILE A 315 -22.22 21.12 4.85
C ILE A 315 -21.44 20.18 5.76
N HIS A 316 -22.14 19.34 6.51
CA HIS A 316 -21.58 18.22 7.25
C HIS A 316 -21.85 16.91 6.52
N CYS A 317 -20.81 16.20 6.10
CA CYS A 317 -20.95 14.87 5.51
C CYS A 317 -20.47 13.76 6.44
N LEU A 318 -21.09 12.59 6.31
CA LEU A 318 -20.79 11.43 7.12
C LEU A 318 -19.57 10.68 6.55
N PRO A 319 -18.70 10.11 7.40
CA PRO A 319 -17.57 9.31 6.94
C PRO A 319 -18.03 8.13 6.08
N ASN A 320 -17.33 7.88 4.97
CA ASN A 320 -17.65 6.78 4.07
C ASN A 320 -16.39 6.14 3.49
N ALA A 321 -16.26 4.84 3.72
CA ALA A 321 -15.12 4.06 3.25
C ALA A 321 -15.24 3.57 1.81
N TRP A 322 -16.38 3.73 1.14
CA TRP A 322 -16.70 2.98 -0.07
C TRP A 322 -17.07 3.85 -1.26
N PRO A 323 -16.58 3.54 -2.47
CA PRO A 323 -17.02 4.21 -3.70
C PRO A 323 -18.46 3.86 -4.12
N TYR A 324 -19.01 2.70 -3.71
CA TYR A 324 -20.34 2.26 -4.11
C TYR A 324 -21.23 1.85 -2.91
N PRO A 325 -22.54 2.17 -2.93
CA PRO A 325 -23.21 3.00 -3.93
C PRO A 325 -22.66 4.44 -3.93
N ALA A 326 -22.80 5.14 -5.07
CA ALA A 326 -22.37 6.53 -5.18
C ALA A 326 -23.14 7.39 -4.16
N SER A 327 -22.41 8.32 -3.55
CA SER A 327 -22.92 9.24 -2.52
C SER A 327 -23.40 10.55 -3.12
#